data_AF-K9DQE5-F1
#
_entry.id   AF-K9DQE5-F1
#
_cell.length_a   1.000
_cell.length_b   1.000
_cell.length_c   1.000
_cell.angle_alpha   90.00
_cell.angle_beta   90.00
_cell.angle_gamma   90.00
#
_symmetry.space_group_name_H-M   'P 1'
#
loop_
_entity.id
_entity.type
_entity.pdbx_description
1 polymer ?
#
loop_
_entity_poly.entity_id
_entity_poly.type
_entity_poly.pdbx_seq_one_letter_code
_entity_poly.pdbx_strand_id
1 'polypeptide(L)'
;AEPAPPPVRVAEAPLSETPAALAPAPVAAAQPAGEENLRTLQQLPESVRREIPQVSFGGYIYSPTPGESLLLVDKTLRREGEEVAPGLVLERLMPKAAVMNYRGTRYRVAY
;
A
#
# COMPACT_ATOMS: atom_id res chain seq x y z
N ALA A 1 30.33 66.09 0.82
CA ALA A 1 29.42 66.85 1.68
C ALA A 1 28.06 66.14 1.66
N GLU A 2 27.51 65.84 2.84
CA GLU A 2 26.24 65.16 3.16
C GLU A 2 24.99 65.93 2.65
N PRO A 3 23.76 65.35 2.60
CA PRO A 3 23.04 64.76 3.76
C PRO A 3 22.23 63.46 3.52
N ALA A 4 22.06 62.65 4.58
CA ALA A 4 20.90 61.75 4.82
C ALA A 4 19.76 62.58 5.49
N PRO A 5 18.45 62.20 5.58
CA PRO A 5 17.81 60.91 6.00
C PRO A 5 16.46 60.63 5.24
N PRO A 6 15.42 59.83 5.67
CA PRO A 6 15.17 58.97 6.85
C PRO A 6 14.71 57.52 6.55
N PRO A 7 14.53 56.64 7.58
CA PRO A 7 13.99 55.30 7.43
C PRO A 7 12.46 55.32 7.50
N VAL A 8 11.78 54.67 6.56
CA VAL A 8 10.33 54.42 6.64
C VAL A 8 10.13 52.95 6.93
N ARG A 9 9.73 52.67 8.17
CA ARG A 9 9.19 51.38 8.59
C ARG A 9 7.72 51.36 8.19
N VAL A 10 7.32 50.47 7.29
CA VAL A 10 5.92 50.08 7.14
C VAL A 10 5.88 48.57 7.31
N ALA A 11 5.24 48.15 8.40
CA ALA A 11 4.85 46.78 8.61
C ALA A 11 3.61 46.52 7.75
N GLU A 12 3.62 45.50 6.90
CA GLU A 12 2.40 44.84 6.48
C GLU A 12 2.55 43.33 6.69
N ALA A 13 1.56 42.83 7.42
CA ALA A 13 1.39 41.49 7.93
C ALA A 13 1.24 40.46 6.79
N PRO A 14 1.47 39.15 7.07
CA PRO A 14 1.45 38.11 6.06
C PRO A 14 0.03 37.90 5.56
N LEU A 15 -0.18 38.03 4.24
CA LEU A 15 -1.41 37.59 3.61
C LEU A 15 -1.25 36.14 3.15
N SER A 16 -1.87 35.28 3.95
CA SER A 16 -2.18 33.89 3.67
C SER A 16 -2.94 33.69 2.37
N GLU A 17 -2.63 32.55 1.74
CA GLU A 17 -3.57 31.60 1.13
C GLU A 17 -4.42 32.10 -0.05
N THR A 18 -3.91 31.85 -1.25
CA THR A 18 -4.77 31.48 -2.37
C THR A 18 -5.12 29.99 -2.22
N PRO A 19 -6.40 29.62 -2.07
CA PRO A 19 -6.83 28.23 -1.93
C PRO A 19 -6.50 27.46 -3.19
N ALA A 20 -5.68 26.41 -3.03
CA ALA A 20 -5.47 25.40 -4.05
C ALA A 20 -6.83 24.80 -4.42
N ALA A 21 -7.25 25.09 -5.65
CA ALA A 21 -8.41 24.50 -6.26
C ALA A 21 -8.34 22.97 -6.10
N LEU A 22 -9.39 22.42 -5.50
CA LEU A 22 -9.66 21.00 -5.39
C LEU A 22 -9.59 20.35 -6.77
N ALA A 23 -8.44 19.78 -7.11
CA ALA A 23 -8.32 18.84 -8.20
C ALA A 23 -9.10 17.56 -7.81
N PRO A 24 -10.07 17.13 -8.65
CA PRO A 24 -10.88 15.95 -8.36
C PRO A 24 -10.05 14.67 -8.48
N ALA A 25 -10.22 13.82 -7.46
CA ALA A 25 -9.87 12.40 -7.39
C ALA A 25 -8.42 12.01 -7.73
N PRO A 26 -7.60 11.62 -6.74
CA PRO A 26 -6.57 10.65 -7.06
C PRO A 26 -7.31 9.38 -7.48
N VAL A 27 -7.35 9.11 -8.78
CA VAL A 27 -7.23 7.73 -9.24
C VAL A 27 -6.02 7.20 -8.49
N ALA A 28 -6.28 6.37 -7.49
CA ALA A 28 -5.28 5.63 -6.76
C ALA A 28 -4.63 4.65 -7.75
N ALA A 29 -3.81 5.18 -8.64
CA ALA A 29 -2.76 4.43 -9.29
C ALA A 29 -1.94 3.88 -8.13
N ALA A 30 -2.13 2.59 -7.90
CA ALA A 30 -1.59 1.81 -6.81
C ALA A 30 -0.06 1.77 -6.88
N GLN A 31 0.58 2.89 -6.59
CA GLN A 31 2.00 2.93 -6.25
C GLN A 31 2.16 2.15 -4.94
N PRO A 32 3.10 1.19 -4.87
CA PRO A 32 3.32 0.35 -3.69
C PRO A 32 3.93 1.23 -2.58
N ALA A 33 3.09 2.00 -1.91
CA ALA A 33 3.43 2.72 -0.69
C ALA A 33 3.65 1.68 0.41
N GLY A 34 4.87 1.15 0.46
CA GLY A 34 5.39 0.29 1.51
C GLY A 34 4.71 -1.07 1.56
N GLU A 35 5.24 -2.06 0.84
CA GLU A 35 4.95 -3.47 1.13
C GLU A 35 5.21 -3.82 2.62
N GLU A 36 6.15 -3.09 3.26
CA GLU A 36 6.42 -3.06 4.70
C GLU A 36 5.27 -2.49 5.55
N ASN A 37 4.51 -1.52 5.03
CA ASN A 37 3.38 -0.88 5.69
C ASN A 37 2.04 -1.51 5.34
N LEU A 38 2.05 -2.65 4.63
CA LEU A 38 0.81 -3.34 4.30
C LEU A 38 0.07 -3.74 5.57
N ARG A 39 -1.25 -3.52 5.51
CA ARG A 39 -2.18 -3.94 6.55
C ARG A 39 -2.05 -5.45 6.70
N THR A 40 -1.97 -5.94 7.93
CA THR A 40 -2.04 -7.38 8.18
C THR A 40 -3.48 -7.87 7.96
N LEU A 41 -3.69 -9.17 7.77
CA LEU A 41 -5.04 -9.76 7.67
C LEU A 41 -5.98 -9.31 8.82
N GLN A 42 -5.44 -9.12 10.03
CA GLN A 42 -6.20 -8.63 11.19
C GLN A 42 -6.60 -7.15 11.11
N GLN A 43 -5.85 -6.35 10.33
CA GLN A 43 -6.10 -4.92 10.14
C GLN A 43 -7.03 -4.64 8.95
N LEU A 44 -7.48 -5.70 8.27
CA LEU A 44 -8.47 -5.59 7.21
C LEU A 44 -9.86 -5.32 7.78
N PRO A 45 -10.71 -4.58 7.05
CA PRO A 45 -12.12 -4.44 7.38
C PRO A 45 -12.77 -5.82 7.51
N GLU A 46 -13.65 -6.00 8.49
CA GLU A 46 -14.33 -7.29 8.70
C GLU A 46 -15.13 -7.74 7.48
N SER A 47 -15.67 -6.80 6.69
CA SER A 47 -16.34 -7.10 5.41
C SER A 47 -15.41 -7.85 4.46
N VAL A 48 -14.20 -7.34 4.25
CA VAL A 48 -13.19 -7.98 3.40
C VAL A 48 -12.76 -9.31 4.01
N ARG A 49 -12.48 -9.34 5.32
CA ARG A 49 -12.06 -10.57 6.02
C ARG A 49 -13.11 -11.70 5.92
N ARG A 50 -14.40 -11.36 5.91
CA ARG A 50 -15.50 -12.32 5.72
C ARG A 50 -15.67 -12.74 4.25
N GLU A 51 -15.33 -11.86 3.32
CA GLU A 51 -15.33 -12.17 1.88
C GLU A 51 -14.12 -12.99 1.44
N ILE A 52 -12.97 -12.87 2.13
CA ILE A 52 -11.81 -13.71 1.89
C ILE A 52 -12.25 -15.17 2.09
N PRO A 53 -12.19 -16.01 1.05
CA PRO A 53 -12.55 -17.41 1.18
C PRO A 53 -11.69 -18.05 2.26
N GLN A 54 -12.28 -18.97 3.02
CA GLN A 54 -11.60 -19.80 4.02
C GLN A 54 -10.67 -20.76 3.29
N VAL A 55 -9.54 -20.26 2.79
CA VAL A 55 -8.55 -21.04 2.07
C VAL A 55 -7.54 -21.59 3.07
N SER A 56 -7.18 -22.86 2.89
CA SER A 56 -6.16 -23.48 3.73
C SER A 56 -4.78 -23.08 3.24
N PHE A 57 -4.13 -22.16 3.93
CA PHE A 57 -2.71 -21.85 3.73
C PHE A 57 -1.88 -22.95 4.39
N GLY A 58 -1.36 -23.88 3.57
CA GLY A 58 -0.63 -25.04 4.06
C GLY A 58 0.87 -24.79 4.26
N GLY A 59 1.43 -23.76 3.64
CA GLY A 59 2.86 -23.44 3.70
C GLY A 59 3.31 -22.62 2.51
N TYR A 60 4.59 -22.26 2.50
CA TYR A 60 5.21 -21.50 1.42
C TYR A 60 6.58 -22.07 1.09
N ILE A 61 7.00 -21.88 -0.15
CA ILE A 61 8.33 -22.16 -0.66
C ILE A 61 8.87 -20.81 -1.10
N TYR A 62 9.79 -20.26 -0.31
CA TYR A 62 10.45 -19.02 -0.66
C TYR A 62 11.61 -19.31 -1.60
N SER A 63 11.62 -18.62 -2.74
CA SER A 63 12.73 -18.64 -3.69
C SER A 63 13.28 -17.21 -3.82
N PRO A 64 14.61 -17.02 -3.84
CA PRO A 64 15.21 -15.71 -4.07
C PRO A 64 14.94 -15.18 -5.48
N THR A 65 14.60 -16.07 -6.42
CA THR A 65 14.14 -15.70 -7.76
C THR A 65 12.68 -15.23 -7.71
N PRO A 66 12.36 -14.02 -8.17
CA PRO A 66 10.98 -13.55 -8.27
C PRO A 66 10.17 -14.46 -9.21
N GLY A 67 8.96 -14.83 -8.80
CA GLY A 67 8.10 -15.75 -9.57
C GLY A 67 8.37 -17.25 -9.37
N GLU A 68 9.45 -17.63 -8.69
CA GLU A 68 9.69 -19.04 -8.28
C GLU A 68 9.19 -19.34 -6.85
N SER A 69 8.68 -18.31 -6.18
CA SER A 69 8.06 -18.46 -4.87
C SER A 69 6.69 -19.11 -5.01
N LEU A 70 6.45 -20.18 -4.25
CA LEU A 70 5.20 -20.94 -4.28
C LEU A 70 4.48 -20.83 -2.94
N LEU A 71 3.18 -20.59 -2.97
CA LEU A 71 2.31 -20.65 -1.81
C LEU A 71 1.38 -21.85 -1.94
N LEU A 72 1.28 -22.67 -0.90
CA LEU A 72 0.34 -23.79 -0.84
C LEU A 72 -1.00 -23.29 -0.34
N VAL A 73 -1.99 -23.24 -1.23
CA VAL A 73 -3.36 -22.79 -0.97
C VAL A 73 -4.33 -23.88 -1.40
N ASP A 74 -5.19 -24.34 -0.48
CA ASP A 74 -6.16 -25.42 -0.75
C ASP A 74 -5.53 -26.67 -1.37
N LYS A 75 -4.35 -27.07 -0.86
CA LYS A 75 -3.54 -28.20 -1.34
C LYS A 75 -2.99 -28.03 -2.77
N THR A 76 -3.05 -26.82 -3.33
CA THR A 76 -2.51 -26.48 -4.65
C THR A 76 -1.37 -25.49 -4.50
N LEU A 77 -0.25 -25.71 -5.20
CA LEU A 77 0.87 -24.77 -5.23
C LEU A 77 0.59 -23.66 -6.25
N ARG A 78 0.65 -22.40 -5.79
CA ARG A 78 0.41 -21.21 -6.60
C ARG A 78 1.64 -20.32 -6.62
N ARG A 79 1.91 -19.70 -7.76
CA ARG A 79 3.07 -18.80 -7.91
C ARG A 79 2.74 -17.39 -7.46
N GLU A 80 3.79 -16.65 -7.14
CA GLU A 80 3.72 -15.20 -7.04
C GLU A 80 3.19 -14.60 -8.35
N GLY A 81 2.23 -13.67 -8.25
CA GLY A 81 1.48 -13.07 -9.35
C GLY A 81 0.22 -13.84 -9.76
N GLU A 82 -0.02 -15.03 -9.20
CA GLU A 82 -1.15 -15.88 -9.59
C GLU A 82 -2.36 -15.70 -8.67
N GLU A 83 -3.56 -15.86 -9.24
CA GLU A 83 -4.79 -15.97 -8.45
C GLU A 83 -4.81 -17.31 -7.72
N VAL A 84 -4.79 -17.26 -6.39
CA VAL A 84 -4.78 -18.46 -5.55
C VAL A 84 -6.18 -18.94 -5.21
N ALA A 85 -7.16 -18.02 -5.16
CA ALA A 85 -8.57 -18.29 -4.95
C ALA A 85 -9.40 -17.16 -5.59
N PRO A 86 -10.73 -17.31 -5.77
CA PRO A 86 -11.54 -16.33 -6.48
C PRO A 86 -11.42 -14.91 -5.90
N GLY A 87 -10.78 -14.00 -6.65
CA GLY A 87 -10.51 -12.63 -6.23
C GLY A 87 -9.36 -12.46 -5.24
N LEU A 88 -8.64 -13.53 -4.88
CA LEU A 88 -7.45 -13.52 -4.03
C LEU A 88 -6.20 -13.85 -4.85
N VAL A 89 -5.31 -12.87 -4.98
CA VAL A 89 -4.07 -12.97 -5.74
C VAL A 89 -2.88 -12.94 -4.80
N LEU A 90 -1.89 -13.79 -5.04
CA LEU A 90 -0.60 -13.67 -4.38
C LEU A 90 0.19 -12.59 -5.14
N GLU A 91 0.35 -11.39 -4.61
CA GLU A 91 1.14 -10.35 -5.30
C GLU A 91 2.64 -10.58 -5.11
N ARG A 92 3.05 -10.89 -3.88
CA ARG A 92 4.47 -11.01 -3.53
C ARG A 92 4.69 -11.97 -2.39
N LEU A 93 5.64 -12.89 -2.50
CA LEU A 93 6.09 -13.71 -1.39
C LEU A 93 7.40 -13.14 -0.86
N MET A 94 7.36 -12.57 0.35
CA MET A 94 8.58 -12.13 1.03
C MET A 94 9.18 -13.29 1.84
N PRO A 95 10.36 -13.11 2.46
CA PRO A 95 10.95 -14.10 3.36
C PRO A 95 10.28 -14.18 4.74
N LYS A 96 9.60 -13.10 5.16
CA LYS A 96 8.98 -12.93 6.49
C LYS A 96 7.46 -12.76 6.46
N ALA A 97 6.89 -12.52 5.29
CA ALA A 97 5.45 -12.40 5.09
C ALA A 97 5.06 -12.73 3.64
N ALA A 98 3.80 -13.08 3.41
CA ALA A 98 3.20 -13.15 2.08
C ALA A 98 2.32 -11.92 1.86
N VAL A 99 2.51 -11.19 0.78
CA VAL A 99 1.64 -10.11 0.31
C VAL A 99 0.57 -10.70 -0.59
N MET A 100 -0.66 -10.58 -0.15
CA MET A 100 -1.85 -11.00 -0.86
C MET A 100 -2.68 -9.79 -1.28
N ASN A 101 -3.47 -9.93 -2.33
CA ASN A 101 -4.40 -8.93 -2.81
C ASN A 101 -5.76 -9.57 -3.01
N TYR A 102 -6.73 -9.14 -2.22
CA TYR A 102 -8.11 -9.56 -2.35
C TYR A 102 -8.96 -8.45 -2.96
N ARG A 103 -9.40 -8.61 -4.21
CA ARG A 103 -10.27 -7.66 -4.94
C ARG A 103 -9.78 -6.20 -4.88
N GLY A 104 -8.46 -5.98 -4.98
CA GLY A 104 -7.84 -4.66 -4.87
C GLY A 104 -7.44 -4.26 -3.44
N THR A 105 -7.75 -5.08 -2.44
CA THR A 105 -7.30 -4.90 -1.06
C THR A 105 -6.02 -5.70 -0.82
N ARG A 106 -4.88 -5.00 -0.80
CA ARG A 106 -3.58 -5.60 -0.47
C ARG A 106 -3.40 -5.77 1.04
N TYR A 107 -2.95 -6.94 1.46
CA TYR A 107 -2.61 -7.25 2.85
C TYR A 107 -1.41 -8.18 2.93
N ARG A 108 -0.71 -8.12 4.06
CA ARG A 108 0.36 -9.08 4.35
C ARG A 108 -0.09 -10.10 5.39
N VAL A 109 0.43 -11.32 5.23
CA VAL A 109 0.27 -12.42 6.18
C VAL A 109 1.65 -12.80 6.64
N ALA A 110 1.96 -12.51 7.89
CA ALA A 110 3.10 -13.13 8.54
C ALA A 110 2.72 -14.60 8.84
N TYR A 111 3.64 -15.51 8.61
CA TYR A 111 3.51 -16.95 8.85
C TYR A 111 4.33 -17.37 10.07
#